data_AF-A0A380KK71-F1
#
_entry.id   AF-A0A380KK71-F1
#
_cell.length_a   1.000
_cell.length_b   1.000
_cell.length_c   1.000
_cell.angle_alpha   90.00
_cell.angle_beta   90.00
_cell.angle_gamma   90.00
#
_symmetry.space_group_name_H-M   'P 1'
#
loop_
_entity.id
_entity.type
_entity.pdbx_description
1 polymer ?
#
loop_
_entity_poly.entity_id
_entity_poly.type
_entity_poly.pdbx_seq_one_letter_code
_entity_poly.pdbx_strand_id
1 'polypeptide(L)'
;MFLMDGEVTAKIKCTLSNWTGVIYKIPRIQLGDLKSRPEMKQSGVYFLLGRDDANQQDTVYIGQATSRKNGEGVLLRVQEHTRDNHADYFNDVIVLTTQNNSFGPTEISYLENRFT
;
A
#
# COMPACT_ATOMS: atom_id res chain seq x y z
N MET A 1 9.36 9.52 -10.30
CA MET A 1 9.75 8.67 -9.15
C MET A 1 10.59 9.52 -8.20
N PHE A 2 10.39 9.38 -6.89
CA PHE A 2 11.09 10.12 -5.84
C PHE A 2 11.50 9.17 -4.71
N LEU A 3 12.80 9.10 -4.42
CA LEU A 3 13.36 8.34 -3.30
C LEU A 3 13.20 9.19 -2.04
N MET A 4 12.36 8.76 -1.10
CA MET A 4 12.00 9.61 0.04
C MET A 4 13.16 9.80 1.03
N ASP A 5 14.02 8.79 1.14
CA ASP A 5 15.18 8.79 2.02
C ASP A 5 16.51 8.89 1.22
N GLY A 6 16.45 9.10 -0.10
CA GLY A 6 17.62 9.10 -0.98
C GLY A 6 18.17 7.70 -1.34
N GLU A 7 17.59 6.64 -0.80
CA GLU A 7 18.00 5.24 -1.04
C GLU A 7 16.97 4.46 -1.87
N VAL A 8 17.45 3.58 -2.74
CA VAL A 8 16.60 2.74 -3.62
C VAL A 8 15.91 1.59 -2.89
N THR A 9 16.42 1.21 -1.72
CA THR A 9 15.88 0.15 -0.85
C THR A 9 14.84 0.67 0.14
N ALA A 10 14.73 1.99 0.31
CA ALA A 10 13.83 2.62 1.27
C ALA A 10 12.47 2.99 0.63
N LYS A 11 11.73 3.91 1.27
CA LYS A 11 10.42 4.34 0.77
C LYS A 11 10.55 5.08 -0.56
N ILE A 12 9.73 4.71 -1.53
CA ILE A 12 9.67 5.35 -2.84
C ILE A 12 8.27 5.88 -3.08
N LYS A 13 8.16 7.15 -3.51
CA LYS A 13 6.92 7.75 -3.99
C LYS A 13 6.96 7.85 -5.52
N CYS A 14 5.89 7.44 -6.19
CA CYS A 14 5.72 7.61 -7.63
C CYS A 14 4.41 8.33 -7.94
N THR A 15 4.49 9.26 -8.88
CA THR A 15 3.39 10.04 -9.43
C THR A 15 3.61 10.17 -10.93
N LEU A 16 2.54 10.26 -11.72
CA LEU A 16 2.61 10.53 -13.14
C LEU A 16 1.99 11.90 -13.44
N SER A 17 2.57 12.64 -14.38
CA SER A 17 2.00 13.92 -14.81
C SER A 17 0.59 13.72 -15.38
N ASN A 18 -0.32 14.63 -15.04
CA ASN A 18 -1.73 14.60 -15.46
C ASN A 18 -2.55 13.39 -14.95
N TRP A 19 -2.05 12.69 -13.92
CA TRP A 19 -2.80 11.64 -13.22
C TRP A 19 -2.79 11.91 -11.72
N THR A 20 -3.94 11.77 -11.06
CA THR A 20 -4.07 12.01 -9.61
C THR A 20 -3.59 10.84 -8.76
N GLY A 21 -3.27 9.70 -9.39
CA GLY A 21 -2.76 8.52 -8.69
C GLY A 21 -1.39 8.77 -8.07
N VAL A 22 -1.22 8.26 -6.86
CA VAL A 22 0.05 8.22 -6.15
C VAL A 22 0.32 6.80 -5.69
N ILE A 23 1.53 6.33 -5.99
CA ILE A 23 2.00 5.01 -5.62
C ILE A 23 3.13 5.15 -4.60
N TYR A 24 3.10 4.31 -3.58
CA TYR A 24 4.18 4.18 -2.61
C TYR A 24 4.70 2.76 -2.60
N LYS A 25 6.02 2.57 -2.71
CA LYS A 25 6.70 1.34 -2.31
C LYS A 25 7.25 1.55 -0.90
N ILE A 26 6.96 0.63 0.01
CA ILE A 26 7.23 0.77 1.43
C ILE A 26 7.79 -0.56 1.95
N PRO A 27 9.05 -0.59 2.43
CA PRO A 27 9.55 -1.74 3.17
C PRO A 27 8.70 -1.96 4.44
N ARG A 28 8.38 -3.21 4.77
CA ARG A 28 7.53 -3.57 5.93
C ARG A 28 8.00 -2.89 7.23
N ILE A 29 9.32 -2.85 7.43
CA ILE A 29 9.97 -2.22 8.60
C ILE A 29 9.76 -0.71 8.69
N GLN A 30 9.42 -0.04 7.58
CA GLN A 30 9.25 1.42 7.48
C GLN A 30 7.77 1.86 7.37
N LEU A 31 6.81 0.94 7.51
CA LEU A 31 5.37 1.27 7.46
C LEU A 31 4.97 2.31 8.52
N GLY A 32 5.62 2.30 9.68
CA GLY A 32 5.36 3.25 10.76
C GLY A 32 5.65 4.70 10.38
N ASP A 33 6.66 4.93 9.53
CA ASP A 33 7.16 6.25 9.17
C ASP A 33 6.16 7.07 8.35
N LEU A 34 5.18 6.40 7.74
CA LEU A 34 4.21 7.01 6.83
C LEU A 34 2.87 7.33 7.52
N LYS A 35 2.74 7.06 8.82
CA LYS A 35 1.48 7.24 9.59
C LYS A 35 0.93 8.66 9.58
N SER A 36 1.81 9.67 9.51
CA SER A 36 1.41 11.07 9.48
C SER A 36 0.95 11.57 8.11
N ARG A 37 1.15 10.78 7.03
CA ARG A 37 0.83 11.21 5.67
C ARG A 37 -0.67 11.18 5.41
N PRO A 38 -1.27 12.27 4.91
CA PRO A 38 -2.69 12.30 4.58
C PRO A 38 -3.09 11.23 3.56
N GLU A 39 -2.27 10.97 2.53
CA GLU A 39 -2.61 9.98 1.49
C GLU A 39 -2.72 8.56 2.06
N MET A 40 -1.99 8.25 3.13
CA MET A 40 -2.01 6.93 3.80
C MET A 40 -3.30 6.66 4.59
N LYS A 41 -4.06 7.72 4.86
CA LYS A 41 -5.33 7.69 5.60
C LYS A 41 -6.55 7.59 4.67
N GLN A 42 -6.31 7.61 3.37
CA GLN A 42 -7.35 7.59 2.34
C GLN A 42 -7.69 6.16 1.91
N SER A 43 -8.75 6.06 1.10
CA SER A 43 -9.06 4.82 0.39
C SER A 43 -7.97 4.46 -0.61
N GLY A 44 -7.73 3.17 -0.82
CA GLY A 44 -6.74 2.70 -1.76
C GLY A 44 -6.71 1.19 -1.90
N VAL A 45 -5.87 0.74 -2.84
CA VAL A 45 -5.52 -0.67 -3.04
C VAL A 45 -4.06 -0.86 -2.64
N TYR A 46 -3.75 -1.99 -2.04
CA TYR A 46 -2.40 -2.33 -1.62
C TYR A 46 -2.02 -3.74 -2.06
N PHE A 47 -0.72 -3.94 -2.22
CA PHE A 47 -0.08 -5.18 -2.62
C PHE A 47 0.94 -5.53 -1.55
N LEU A 48 0.81 -6.70 -0.94
CA LEU A 48 1.80 -7.25 -0.04
C LEU A 48 2.70 -8.17 -0.86
N LEU A 49 3.96 -7.76 -1.05
CA LEU A 49 4.95 -8.45 -1.86
C LEU A 49 5.89 -9.23 -0.96
N GLY A 50 6.05 -10.52 -1.26
CA GLY A 50 6.95 -11.38 -0.53
C GLY A 50 7.26 -12.66 -1.28
N ARG A 51 7.80 -13.62 -0.54
CA ARG A 51 8.10 -14.95 -1.04
C ARG A 51 7.56 -15.96 -0.03
N ASP A 52 6.87 -16.97 -0.51
CA ASP A 52 6.43 -18.08 0.33
C ASP A 52 7.65 -18.92 0.75
N ASP A 53 7.85 -19.08 2.05
CA ASP A 53 8.97 -19.83 2.61
C ASP A 53 8.95 -21.31 2.19
N ALA A 54 7.75 -21.89 2.00
CA ALA A 54 7.60 -23.30 1.67
C ALA A 54 8.01 -23.62 0.23
N ASN A 55 7.66 -22.73 -0.71
CA ASN A 55 7.83 -22.98 -2.15
C ASN A 55 8.89 -22.08 -2.81
N GLN A 56 9.44 -21.12 -2.07
CA GLN A 56 10.38 -20.09 -2.57
C GLN A 56 9.84 -19.33 -3.79
N GLN A 57 8.52 -19.27 -3.96
CA GLN A 57 7.86 -18.56 -5.04
C GLN A 57 7.46 -17.17 -4.61
N ASP A 58 7.66 -16.21 -5.52
CA ASP A 58 7.22 -14.83 -5.31
C ASP A 58 5.69 -14.82 -5.23
N THR A 59 5.17 -14.23 -4.16
CA THR A 59 3.74 -14.18 -3.85
C THR A 59 3.30 -12.74 -3.66
N VAL A 60 2.11 -12.44 -4.16
CA VAL A 60 1.44 -11.16 -3.96
C VAL A 60 0.04 -11.37 -3.41
N TYR A 61 -0.25 -10.71 -2.29
CA TYR A 61 -1.63 -10.52 -1.83
C TYR A 61 -2.08 -9.12 -2.20
N ILE A 62 -3.28 -9.03 -2.77
CA ILE A 62 -3.89 -7.76 -3.16
C ILE A 62 -5.10 -7.54 -2.27
N GLY A 63 -5.20 -6.35 -1.72
CA GLY A 63 -6.31 -5.97 -0.88
C GLY A 63 -6.69 -4.51 -1.06
N GLN A 64 -7.90 -4.18 -0.65
CA GLN A 64 -8.37 -2.80 -0.62
C GLN A 64 -8.72 -2.31 0.79
N ALA A 65 -8.83 -0.99 0.92
CA ALA A 65 -9.31 -0.34 2.13
C ALA A 65 -10.02 0.97 1.79
N THR A 66 -11.11 1.26 2.50
CA THR A 66 -11.76 2.57 2.49
C THR A 66 -11.22 3.44 3.62
N SER A 67 -11.32 4.76 3.46
CA SER A 67 -11.16 5.69 4.59
C SER A 67 -12.21 5.39 5.67
N ARG A 68 -11.78 5.23 6.91
CA ARG A 68 -12.61 4.89 8.08
C ARG A 68 -13.03 6.15 8.85
N LYS A 69 -14.09 6.02 9.66
CA LYS A 69 -14.58 7.11 10.53
C LYS A 69 -13.56 7.61 11.55
N ASN A 70 -12.58 6.77 11.91
CA ASN A 70 -11.49 7.14 12.82
C ASN A 70 -10.37 7.96 12.14
N GLY A 71 -10.53 8.30 10.85
CA GLY A 71 -9.55 9.08 10.09
C GLY A 71 -8.35 8.28 9.60
N GLU A 72 -8.41 6.95 9.65
CA GLU A 72 -7.38 6.05 9.11
C GLU A 72 -7.88 5.33 7.85
N GLY A 73 -6.98 4.82 7.03
CA GLY A 73 -7.34 4.22 5.74
C GLY A 73 -6.42 3.07 5.36
N VAL A 74 -5.90 3.11 4.13
CA VAL A 74 -5.13 2.02 3.54
C VAL A 74 -3.93 1.58 4.38
N LEU A 75 -3.19 2.51 5.00
CA LEU A 75 -2.03 2.14 5.82
C LEU A 75 -2.42 1.35 7.07
N LEU A 76 -3.53 1.71 7.73
CA LEU A 76 -4.00 0.95 8.90
C LEU A 76 -4.37 -0.47 8.51
N ARG A 77 -5.02 -0.67 7.36
CA ARG A 77 -5.37 -2.01 6.87
C ARG A 77 -4.12 -2.86 6.58
N VAL A 78 -3.07 -2.25 6.01
CA VAL A 78 -1.77 -2.91 5.82
C VAL A 78 -1.12 -3.25 7.17
N GLN A 79 -1.16 -2.33 8.13
CA GLN A 79 -0.60 -2.58 9.47
C GLN A 79 -1.34 -3.68 10.24
N GLU A 80 -2.64 -3.87 10.00
CA GLU A 80 -3.38 -5.01 10.57
C GLU A 80 -2.80 -6.35 10.09
N HIS A 81 -2.38 -6.45 8.83
CA HIS A 81 -1.69 -7.65 8.31
C HIS A 81 -0.32 -7.87 8.95
N THR A 82 0.41 -6.83 9.34
CA THR A 82 1.72 -7.01 10.01
C THR A 82 1.63 -7.73 11.36
N ARG A 83 0.43 -7.80 11.94
CA ARG A 83 0.14 -8.48 13.22
C ARG A 83 -0.45 -9.87 13.03
N ASP A 84 -0.75 -10.26 11.79
CA ASP A 84 -1.26 -11.57 11.44
C ASP A 84 -0.10 -12.46 11.01
N ASN A 85 0.12 -13.56 11.73
CA ASN A 85 1.20 -14.50 11.45
C ASN A 85 1.08 -15.12 10.04
N HIS A 86 -0.12 -15.15 9.46
CA HIS A 86 -0.31 -15.63 8.08
C HIS A 86 0.27 -14.70 7.01
N ALA A 87 0.56 -13.44 7.38
CA ALA A 87 1.15 -12.45 6.49
C ALA A 87 2.64 -12.22 6.79
N ASP A 88 3.32 -13.12 7.50
CA ASP A 88 4.74 -12.92 7.82
C ASP A 88 5.67 -12.96 6.61
N TYR A 89 5.20 -13.51 5.49
CA TYR A 89 5.97 -13.68 4.24
C TYR A 89 6.29 -12.37 3.51
N PHE A 90 5.54 -11.27 3.72
CA PHE A 90 5.73 -10.05 2.94
C PHE A 90 6.83 -9.15 3.50
N ASN A 91 7.62 -8.59 2.60
CA ASN A 91 8.77 -7.72 2.90
C ASN A 91 8.56 -6.30 2.40
N ASP A 92 7.84 -6.14 1.28
CA ASP A 92 7.55 -4.86 0.65
C ASP A 92 6.03 -4.70 0.50
N VAL A 93 5.57 -3.45 0.55
CA VAL A 93 4.18 -3.10 0.30
C VAL A 93 4.14 -2.06 -0.81
N ILE A 94 3.26 -2.25 -1.79
CA ILE A 94 2.88 -1.20 -2.73
C ILE A 94 1.50 -0.68 -2.32
N VAL A 95 1.35 0.63 -2.17
CA VAL A 95 0.06 1.29 -1.94
C VAL A 95 -0.26 2.17 -3.14
N LEU A 96 -1.43 2.00 -3.73
CA LEU A 96 -2.01 2.88 -4.75
C LEU A 96 -3.20 3.63 -4.14
N THR A 97 -3.10 4.95 -4.10
CA THR A 97 -4.17 5.86 -3.69
C THR A 97 -4.11 7.12 -4.57
N THR A 98 -4.69 8.23 -4.13
CA THR A 98 -4.79 9.47 -4.91
C THR A 98 -4.23 10.65 -4.13
N GLN A 99 -3.77 11.68 -4.83
CA GLN A 99 -3.27 12.90 -4.20
C GLN A 99 -4.39 13.76 -3.60
N ASN A 100 -5.62 13.57 -4.06
CA ASN A 100 -6.78 14.41 -3.77
C ASN A 100 -7.96 13.64 -3.15
N ASN A 101 -7.73 12.45 -2.61
CA ASN A 101 -8.76 11.61 -1.97
C ASN A 101 -9.97 11.30 -2.88
N SER A 102 -9.72 11.07 -4.18
CA SER A 102 -10.79 10.83 -5.15
C SER A 102 -11.26 9.38 -5.25
N PHE A 103 -10.60 8.44 -4.56
CA PHE A 103 -11.04 7.04 -4.52
C PHE A 103 -12.18 6.82 -3.52
N GLY A 104 -13.32 6.35 -4.02
CA GLY A 104 -14.41 5.76 -3.26
C GLY A 104 -14.43 4.23 -3.35
N PRO A 105 -15.44 3.58 -2.73
CA PRO A 105 -15.58 2.12 -2.72
C PRO A 105 -15.65 1.49 -4.12
N THR A 106 -16.25 2.19 -5.09
CA THR A 106 -16.40 1.71 -6.46
C THR A 106 -15.05 1.61 -7.16
N GLU A 107 -14.22 2.66 -7.07
CA GLU A 107 -12.91 2.69 -7.73
C GLU A 107 -11.99 1.62 -7.16
N ILE A 108 -11.92 1.50 -5.82
CA ILE A 108 -11.04 0.51 -5.18
C ILE A 108 -11.49 -0.92 -5.48
N SER A 109 -12.80 -1.19 -5.53
CA SER A 109 -13.32 -2.54 -5.83
C SER A 109 -13.07 -2.93 -7.28
N TYR A 110 -13.21 -1.97 -8.20
CA TYR A 110 -12.83 -2.19 -9.59
C TYR A 110 -11.34 -2.50 -9.72
N LEU A 111 -10.49 -1.71 -9.07
CA LEU A 111 -9.04 -1.88 -9.12
C LEU A 111 -8.59 -3.22 -8.51
N GLU A 112 -9.06 -3.58 -7.31
CA GLU A 112 -8.76 -4.86 -6.66
C GLU A 112 -9.14 -6.05 -7.56
N ASN A 113 -10.35 -6.04 -8.12
CA ASN A 113 -10.80 -7.07 -9.06
C ASN A 113 -10.00 -7.07 -10.37
N ARG A 114 -9.54 -5.91 -10.85
CA ARG A 114 -8.75 -5.83 -12.08
C ARG A 114 -7.33 -6.38 -11.91
N PHE A 115 -6.79 -6.34 -10.69
CA PHE A 115 -5.44 -6.81 -10.38
C PHE A 115 -5.39 -8.25 -9.87
N THR A 116 -6.52 -8.81 -9.45
CA THR A 116 -6.68 -10.22 -9.02
C THR A 116 -7.06 -11.09 -10.22
#